data_AF-R9P202-F1
#
_entry.id   AF-R9P202-F1
#
_cell.length_a   1.000
_cell.length_b   1.000
_cell.length_c   1.000
_cell.angle_alpha   90.00
_cell.angle_beta   90.00
_cell.angle_gamma   90.00
#
_symmetry.space_group_name_H-M   'P 1'
#
loop_
_entity.id
_entity.type
_entity.pdbx_description
1 polymer ?
#
loop_
_entity_poly.entity_id
_entity_poly.type
_entity_poly.pdbx_seq_one_letter_code
_entity_poly.pdbx_strand_id
1 'polypeptide(L)'
;MRGSDSVPHASSSSLRSNRNADALNVYYCLCGEFVLVSDRPLSSLPLRPLDNARILRCLDSPPYSITGAPQKVRKARVFKLSATQGTAKFITRPDKTLEKQYPFNCSRCNLELGYEHTPPPLKSGGKFTFILPGALT
;
A
#
# COMPACT_ATOMS: atom_id res chain seq x y z
N MET A 1 15.50 7.40 70.93
CA MET A 1 16.38 7.33 69.74
C MET A 1 15.87 6.23 68.81
N ARG A 2 15.04 6.57 67.83
CA ARG A 2 14.65 5.68 66.73
C ARG A 2 14.72 6.51 65.45
N GLY A 3 15.49 5.99 64.50
CA GLY A 3 16.01 6.69 63.34
C GLY A 3 14.97 7.03 62.29
N SER A 4 15.28 8.08 61.56
CA SER A 4 14.71 8.51 60.29
C SER A 4 15.23 7.63 59.16
N ASP A 5 14.36 6.82 58.54
CA ASP A 5 14.65 6.17 57.26
C ASP A 5 13.66 6.67 56.21
N SER A 6 14.11 7.67 55.45
CA SER A 6 13.48 8.16 54.24
C SER A 6 13.63 7.14 53.11
N VAL A 7 12.52 6.55 52.68
CA VAL A 7 12.45 5.66 51.51
C VAL A 7 12.59 6.50 50.23
N PRO A 8 13.60 6.29 49.37
CA PRO A 8 13.61 6.91 48.05
C PRO A 8 12.57 6.19 47.19
N HIS A 9 11.52 6.90 46.78
CA HIS A 9 10.61 6.44 45.74
C HIS A 9 11.39 6.39 44.42
N ALA A 10 11.99 5.23 44.14
CA ALA A 10 12.57 4.94 42.85
C ALA A 10 11.46 5.10 41.81
N SER A 11 11.52 6.21 41.06
CA SER A 11 10.65 6.45 39.94
C SER A 11 10.92 5.34 38.94
N SER A 12 10.05 4.33 38.92
CA SER A 12 10.07 3.27 37.93
C SER A 12 9.84 3.94 36.58
N SER A 13 10.93 4.28 35.90
CA SER A 13 10.96 4.62 34.48
C SER A 13 10.67 3.34 33.71
N SER A 14 9.43 2.88 33.81
CA SER A 14 8.89 1.75 33.07
C SER A 14 8.77 2.19 31.62
N LEU A 15 9.81 1.84 30.85
CA LEU A 15 9.79 1.57 29.42
C LEU A 15 8.82 2.47 28.65
N ARG A 16 9.35 3.58 28.11
CA ARG A 16 8.75 4.27 26.97
C ARG A 16 8.65 3.25 25.83
N SER A 17 7.55 2.51 25.81
CA SER A 17 7.18 1.67 24.69
C SER A 17 7.17 2.59 23.47
N ASN A 18 8.05 2.30 22.53
CA ASN A 18 8.25 3.02 21.29
C ASN A 18 6.94 3.00 20.49
N ARG A 19 6.00 3.86 20.83
CA ARG A 19 4.80 4.15 20.05
C ARG A 19 5.21 5.08 18.92
N ASN A 20 6.07 4.59 18.03
CA ASN A 20 6.07 5.09 16.67
C ASN A 20 4.70 4.67 16.12
N ALA A 21 3.70 5.52 16.28
CA ALA A 21 2.53 5.47 15.42
C ALA A 21 3.10 5.64 14.02
N ASP A 22 3.28 4.55 13.29
CA ASP A 22 3.78 4.56 11.91
C ASP A 22 2.90 5.54 11.15
N ALA A 23 3.43 6.73 10.87
CA ALA A 23 2.66 7.79 10.27
C ALA A 23 2.21 7.31 8.89
N LEU A 24 0.90 7.20 8.70
CA LEU A 24 0.34 6.80 7.42
C LEU A 24 0.69 7.87 6.38
N ASN A 25 1.14 7.42 5.21
CA ASN A 25 1.49 8.28 4.10
C ASN A 25 0.23 8.61 3.32
N VAL A 26 -0.06 9.90 3.17
CA VAL A 26 -1.24 10.40 2.47
C VAL A 26 -0.82 10.95 1.12
N TYR A 27 -1.56 10.62 0.07
CA TYR A 27 -1.32 11.06 -1.29
C TYR A 27 -2.56 11.68 -1.91
N TYR A 28 -2.30 12.68 -2.73
CA TYR A 28 -3.32 13.43 -3.43
C TYR A 28 -3.23 13.20 -4.93
N CYS A 29 -4.37 13.24 -5.60
CA CYS A 29 -4.42 13.40 -7.05
C CYS A 29 -3.82 14.77 -7.42
N LEU A 30 -3.37 14.91 -8.67
CA LEU A 30 -2.89 16.19 -9.21
C LEU A 30 -3.91 17.34 -9.10
N CYS A 31 -5.21 17.05 -8.95
CA CYS A 31 -6.26 18.06 -8.74
C CYS A 31 -6.46 18.45 -7.26
N GLY A 32 -5.66 17.89 -6.34
CA GLY A 32 -5.77 18.10 -4.90
C GLY A 32 -6.76 17.18 -4.18
N GLU A 33 -7.41 16.24 -4.88
CA GLU A 33 -8.31 15.26 -4.25
C GLU A 33 -7.51 14.25 -3.43
N PHE A 34 -7.98 13.92 -2.23
CA PHE A 34 -7.40 12.86 -1.43
C PHE A 34 -7.74 11.50 -2.03
N VAL A 35 -6.73 10.68 -2.34
CA VAL A 35 -6.97 9.42 -3.08
C VAL A 35 -6.28 8.21 -2.50
N LEU A 36 -5.16 8.32 -1.80
CA LEU A 36 -4.47 7.13 -1.26
C LEU A 36 -3.89 7.39 0.13
N VAL A 37 -4.04 6.40 1.01
CA VAL A 37 -3.32 6.29 2.28
C VAL A 37 -2.56 4.98 2.29
N SER A 38 -1.31 4.97 2.73
CA SER A 38 -0.44 3.78 2.74
C SER A 38 0.47 3.75 3.97
N ASP A 39 0.68 2.56 4.54
CA ASP A 39 1.65 2.30 5.62
C ASP A 39 3.10 2.52 5.18
N ARG A 40 3.37 2.58 3.88
CA ARG A 40 4.69 2.81 3.30
C ARG A 40 4.70 3.92 2.26
N PRO A 41 5.83 4.64 2.13
CA PRO A 41 5.96 5.63 1.08
C PRO A 41 5.97 4.97 -0.30
N LEU A 42 5.31 5.57 -1.29
CA LEU A 42 5.23 5.03 -2.66
C LEU A 42 6.61 4.84 -3.28
N SER A 43 7.58 5.69 -2.95
CA SER A 43 8.97 5.60 -3.42
C SER A 43 9.66 4.30 -3.01
N SER A 44 9.25 3.69 -1.88
CA SER A 44 9.79 2.41 -1.38
C SER A 44 9.16 1.19 -2.03
N LEU A 45 8.08 1.36 -2.79
CA LEU A 45 7.39 0.24 -3.44
C LEU A 45 8.12 -0.18 -4.72
N PRO A 46 8.11 -1.48 -5.05
CA PRO A 46 8.70 -1.97 -6.28
C PRO A 46 7.97 -1.38 -7.49
N LEU A 47 8.75 -1.18 -8.57
CA LEU A 47 8.25 -0.72 -9.85
C LEU A 47 7.95 -1.92 -10.76
N ARG A 48 6.86 -1.82 -11.51
CA ARG A 48 6.57 -2.76 -12.59
C ARG A 48 7.43 -2.40 -13.81
N PRO A 49 8.22 -3.34 -14.37
CA PRO A 49 9.11 -3.03 -15.51
C PRO A 49 8.39 -2.55 -16.78
N LEU A 50 7.12 -2.92 -16.96
CA LEU A 50 6.37 -2.67 -18.19
C LEU A 50 5.86 -1.22 -18.33
N ASP A 51 5.57 -0.55 -17.21
CA ASP A 51 4.95 0.79 -17.21
C ASP A 51 5.39 1.66 -16.03
N ASN A 52 6.38 1.22 -15.26
CA ASN A 52 6.86 1.89 -14.05
C ASN A 52 5.78 2.19 -13.01
N ALA A 53 4.66 1.44 -13.03
CA ALA A 53 3.66 1.55 -11.98
C ALA A 53 4.21 1.04 -10.64
N ARG A 54 3.87 1.71 -9.54
CA ARG A 54 4.20 1.24 -8.18
C ARG A 54 3.27 0.08 -7.82
N ILE A 55 3.84 -1.00 -7.31
CA ILE A 55 3.11 -2.24 -7.01
C ILE A 55 2.75 -2.26 -5.51
N LEU A 56 1.46 -2.21 -5.23
CA LEU A 56 0.87 -2.45 -3.91
C LEU A 56 0.35 -3.89 -3.85
N ARG A 57 0.73 -4.63 -2.81
CA ARG A 57 0.27 -6.01 -2.60
C ARG A 57 -0.96 -6.03 -1.71
N CYS A 58 -2.04 -6.65 -2.17
CA CYS A 58 -3.32 -6.69 -1.46
C CYS A 58 -3.44 -7.89 -0.51
N LEU A 59 -2.69 -8.98 -0.75
CA LEU A 59 -2.75 -10.24 0.01
C LEU A 59 -1.36 -10.65 0.52
N ASP A 60 -1.30 -11.40 1.61
CA ASP A 60 -0.05 -12.01 2.08
C ASP A 60 0.59 -12.85 0.96
N SER A 61 1.94 -12.92 0.92
CA SER A 61 2.59 -13.79 -0.05
C SER A 61 2.30 -15.27 0.26
N PRO A 62 2.25 -16.15 -0.76
CA PRO A 62 2.08 -17.57 -0.53
C PRO A 62 3.18 -18.15 0.39
N PRO A 63 2.87 -19.16 1.22
CA PRO A 63 3.84 -19.80 2.11
C PRO A 63 4.85 -20.69 1.38
N TYR A 64 4.58 -21.04 0.13
CA TYR A 64 5.46 -21.83 -0.74
C TYR A 64 5.88 -21.01 -1.96
N SER A 65 7.11 -21.20 -2.42
CA SER A 65 7.63 -20.62 -3.66
C SER A 65 7.00 -21.28 -4.88
N ILE A 66 7.31 -20.76 -6.08
CA ILE A 66 6.93 -21.40 -7.35
C ILE A 66 7.51 -22.82 -7.47
N THR A 67 8.65 -23.09 -6.84
CA THR A 67 9.30 -24.40 -6.84
C THR A 67 8.76 -25.35 -5.76
N GLY A 68 7.77 -24.92 -4.97
CA GLY A 68 7.21 -25.70 -3.85
C GLY A 68 8.02 -25.63 -2.56
N ALA A 69 9.18 -24.95 -2.55
CA ALA A 69 9.97 -24.78 -1.34
C ALA A 69 9.27 -23.83 -0.35
N PRO A 70 9.31 -24.10 0.97
CA PRO A 70 8.75 -23.19 1.97
C PRO A 70 9.48 -21.84 1.93
N GLN A 71 8.72 -20.75 2.05
CA GLN A 71 9.24 -19.39 2.09
C GLN A 71 8.60 -18.57 3.20
N LYS A 72 9.33 -17.55 3.68
CA LYS A 72 8.80 -16.60 4.67
C LYS A 72 7.66 -15.79 4.06
N VAL A 73 6.47 -15.88 4.67
CA VAL A 73 5.29 -15.09 4.30
C VAL A 73 5.57 -13.60 4.52
N ARG A 74 5.44 -12.82 3.45
CA ARG A 74 5.50 -11.36 3.48
C ARG A 74 4.08 -10.83 3.62
N LYS A 75 3.85 -10.04 4.67
CA LYS A 75 2.55 -9.44 4.93
C LYS A 75 2.13 -8.46 3.83
N ALA A 76 0.83 -8.45 3.53
CA ALA A 76 0.20 -7.44 2.68
C ALA A 76 0.45 -6.03 3.23
N ARG A 77 0.37 -5.02 2.36
CA ARG A 77 0.48 -3.63 2.76
C ARG A 77 -0.87 -3.10 3.22
N VAL A 78 -0.86 -2.29 4.27
CA VAL A 78 -2.05 -1.57 4.71
C VAL A 78 -2.16 -0.30 3.88
N PHE A 79 -3.20 -0.20 3.08
CA PHE A 79 -3.50 1.01 2.32
C PHE A 79 -5.00 1.16 2.10
N LYS A 80 -5.46 2.37 1.80
CA LYS A 80 -6.82 2.65 1.34
C LYS A 80 -6.74 3.55 0.12
N LEU A 81 -7.41 3.16 -0.95
CA LEU A 81 -7.53 3.95 -2.16
C LEU A 81 -8.99 4.42 -2.27
N SER A 82 -9.18 5.72 -2.40
CA SER A 82 -10.47 6.39 -2.57
C SER A 82 -10.55 6.86 -4.02
N ALA A 83 -11.22 6.06 -4.84
CA ALA A 83 -11.29 6.25 -6.29
C ALA A 83 -12.62 5.68 -6.81
N THR A 84 -13.07 6.16 -7.96
CA THR A 84 -14.18 5.56 -8.72
C THR A 84 -13.66 4.44 -9.60
N GLN A 85 -14.46 3.39 -9.76
CA GLN A 85 -14.13 2.32 -10.70
C GLN A 85 -14.30 2.82 -12.14
N GLY A 86 -13.26 2.71 -12.96
CA GLY A 86 -13.29 2.99 -14.39
C GLY A 86 -13.71 1.78 -15.22
N THR A 87 -13.92 2.02 -16.52
CA THR A 87 -14.31 0.99 -17.49
C THR A 87 -13.15 0.04 -17.78
N ALA A 88 -13.42 -1.27 -17.72
CA ALA A 88 -12.42 -2.28 -18.07
C ALA A 88 -11.94 -2.08 -19.52
N LYS A 89 -10.62 -2.16 -19.73
CA LYS A 89 -9.99 -1.95 -21.04
C LYS A 89 -8.96 -3.03 -21.33
N PHE A 90 -8.71 -3.26 -22.61
CA PHE A 90 -7.57 -4.03 -23.08
C PHE A 90 -6.53 -3.07 -23.64
N ILE A 91 -5.28 -3.29 -23.29
CA ILE A 91 -4.15 -2.59 -23.87
C ILE A 91 -3.23 -3.60 -24.57
N THR A 92 -2.68 -3.18 -25.70
CA THR A 92 -1.64 -3.94 -26.40
C THR A 92 -0.29 -3.45 -25.92
N ARG A 93 0.55 -4.37 -25.43
CA ARG A 93 1.91 -4.09 -24.98
C ARG A 93 2.89 -4.07 -26.16
N PRO A 94 4.10 -3.51 -26.02
CA PRO A 94 5.10 -3.47 -27.10
C PRO A 94 5.48 -4.83 -27.67
N ASP A 95 5.37 -5.89 -26.86
CA ASP A 95 5.58 -7.29 -27.24
C ASP A 95 4.36 -7.94 -27.93
N LYS A 96 3.34 -7.14 -28.30
CA LYS A 96 2.06 -7.55 -28.90
C LYS A 96 1.17 -8.39 -27.98
N THR A 97 1.50 -8.54 -26.71
CA THR A 97 0.61 -9.20 -25.75
C THR A 97 -0.56 -8.30 -25.38
N LEU A 98 -1.71 -8.91 -25.11
CA LEU A 98 -2.91 -8.21 -24.63
C LEU A 98 -2.97 -8.27 -23.10
N GLU A 99 -3.18 -7.12 -22.48
CA GLU A 99 -3.38 -7.00 -21.05
C GLU A 99 -4.74 -6.38 -20.75
N LYS A 100 -5.53 -7.07 -19.92
CA LYS A 100 -6.79 -6.56 -19.41
C LYS A 100 -6.55 -5.75 -18.14
N GLN A 101 -7.11 -4.54 -18.09
CA GLN A 101 -7.01 -3.64 -16.94
C GLN A 101 -8.39 -3.21 -16.47
N TYR A 102 -8.54 -3.15 -15.15
CA TYR A 102 -9.67 -2.56 -14.45
C TYR A 102 -9.19 -1.26 -13.80
N PRO A 103 -9.25 -0.13 -14.52
CA PRO A 103 -8.72 1.14 -14.05
C PRO A 103 -9.58 1.70 -12.92
N PHE A 104 -8.98 2.57 -12.11
CA PHE A 104 -9.71 3.39 -11.16
C PHE A 104 -9.27 4.85 -11.30
N ASN A 105 -10.23 5.74 -11.14
CA ASN A 105 -10.13 7.13 -11.51
C ASN A 105 -10.35 8.01 -10.28
N CYS A 106 -9.74 9.19 -10.28
CA CYS A 106 -10.02 10.22 -9.29
C CYS A 106 -11.52 10.58 -9.35
N SER A 107 -12.20 10.50 -8.21
CA SER A 107 -13.63 10.79 -8.11
C SER A 107 -13.98 12.24 -8.46
N ARG A 108 -13.00 13.15 -8.43
CA ARG A 108 -13.17 14.57 -8.73
C ARG A 108 -12.88 14.92 -10.19
N CYS A 109 -11.69 14.61 -10.69
CA CYS A 109 -11.24 15.04 -12.03
C CYS A 109 -11.18 13.91 -13.06
N ASN A 110 -11.58 12.69 -12.68
CA ASN A 110 -11.56 11.49 -13.52
C ASN A 110 -10.18 11.06 -14.06
N LEU A 111 -9.08 11.60 -13.51
CA LEU A 111 -7.72 11.17 -13.85
C LEU A 111 -7.53 9.69 -13.48
N GLU A 112 -6.96 8.90 -14.38
CA GLU A 112 -6.63 7.50 -14.09
C GLU A 112 -5.48 7.44 -13.09
N LEU A 113 -5.74 6.88 -11.91
CA LEU A 113 -4.75 6.79 -10.83
C LEU A 113 -3.95 5.49 -10.89
N GLY A 114 -4.54 4.47 -11.49
CA GLY A 114 -4.02 3.11 -11.47
C GLY A 114 -5.04 2.09 -11.95
N TYR A 115 -4.68 0.82 -11.81
CA TYR A 115 -5.53 -0.29 -12.24
C TYR A 115 -5.26 -1.57 -11.43
N GLU A 116 -6.18 -2.52 -11.55
CA GLU A 116 -5.99 -3.92 -11.17
C GLU A 116 -6.18 -4.85 -12.39
N HIS A 117 -5.70 -6.08 -12.29
CA HIS A 117 -5.96 -7.12 -13.31
C HIS A 117 -7.17 -7.98 -12.99
N THR A 118 -7.69 -7.86 -11.77
CA THR A 118 -8.88 -8.56 -11.31
C THR A 118 -10.08 -7.63 -11.35
N PRO A 119 -11.28 -8.17 -11.61
CA PRO A 119 -12.49 -7.37 -11.61
C PRO A 119 -12.76 -6.77 -10.22
N PRO A 120 -13.54 -5.68 -10.16
CA PRO A 120 -13.96 -5.05 -8.92
C PRO A 120 -14.81 -6.01 -8.05
N PRO A 121 -14.98 -5.73 -6.74
CA PRO A 121 -14.56 -4.52 -6.05
C PRO A 121 -13.04 -4.46 -5.81
N LEU A 122 -12.49 -3.24 -5.66
CA LEU A 122 -11.07 -3.03 -5.34
C LEU A 122 -10.64 -3.91 -4.16
N LYS A 123 -9.49 -4.58 -4.26
CA LYS A 123 -8.96 -5.55 -3.27
C LYS A 123 -9.77 -6.83 -3.05
N SER A 124 -10.84 -7.07 -3.80
CA SER A 124 -11.74 -8.22 -3.52
C SER A 124 -11.28 -9.54 -4.14
N GLY A 125 -10.29 -9.50 -5.04
CA GLY A 125 -9.67 -10.70 -5.62
C GLY A 125 -8.28 -10.47 -6.21
N GLY A 126 -7.82 -9.22 -6.28
CA GLY A 126 -6.53 -8.85 -6.86
C GLY A 126 -5.35 -9.16 -5.97
N LYS A 127 -4.29 -9.73 -6.54
CA LYS A 127 -3.00 -9.89 -5.84
C LYS A 127 -2.30 -8.54 -5.67
N PHE A 128 -2.49 -7.64 -6.63
CA PHE A 128 -1.75 -6.38 -6.74
C PHE A 128 -2.63 -5.25 -7.27
N THR A 129 -2.41 -4.06 -6.70
CA THR A 129 -2.88 -2.78 -7.22
C THR A 129 -1.68 -2.04 -7.82
N PHE A 130 -1.84 -1.50 -9.02
CA PHE A 130 -0.78 -0.77 -9.73
C PHE A 130 -1.11 0.72 -9.74
N ILE A 131 -0.25 1.55 -9.17
CA ILE A 131 -0.40 3.01 -9.15
C ILE A 131 0.44 3.61 -10.26
N LEU A 132 -0.18 4.38 -11.15
CA LEU A 132 0.50 4.96 -12.31
C LEU A 132 1.53 6.01 -11.89
N PRO A 133 2.69 6.07 -12.55
CA PRO A 133 3.67 7.12 -12.29
C PRO A 133 3.09 8.49 -12.62
N GLY A 134 3.32 9.47 -11.74
CA GLY A 134 2.87 10.84 -11.94
C GLY A 134 1.38 11.07 -11.69
N ALA A 135 0.60 10.07 -11.29
CA ALA A 135 -0.82 10.27 -10.96
C ALA A 135 -1.04 10.93 -9.60
N LEU A 136 -0.08 10.79 -8.68
CA LEU A 136 -0.17 11.17 -7.28
C LEU A 136 1.00 12.07 -6.84
N THR A 137 0.73 12.95 -5.86
CA THR A 137 1.71 13.75 -5.10
C THR A 137 1.66 13.42 -3.63
#